data_AF-A0ABD0SQC8-F1
#
_entry.id   AF-A0ABD0SQC8-F1
#
_cell.length_a   1.000
_cell.length_b   1.000
_cell.length_c   1.000
_cell.angle_alpha   90.00
_cell.angle_beta   90.00
_cell.angle_gamma   90.00
#
_symmetry.space_group_name_H-M   'P 1'
#
loop_
_entity.id
_entity.type
_entity.pdbx_description
1 polymer ?
#
loop_
_entity_poly.entity_id
_entity_poly.type
_entity_poly.pdbx_seq_one_letter_code
_entity_poly.pdbx_strand_id
1 'polypeptide(L)'
;MLALFADDSAFFATSRKLEFTLNRLQRVLDLLPEWLDKWRMAVNVGKTVALLIGRRVAVPPLRLRGQEIEWKTHVTYLGCRIDRSLRIVPQANHAINMAKAARAVLRPVLTSRLPLRTKLAVYKTYIRSRLTYAMPAWYGLCSQHTRQRIQVQQNISLRVLTGAGRYVRNDVITRDVKLQSIEDFVVHTARRMYDNADHGPQSHLWNIAPLHARPPDRSGRALPRELLPTARGG
;
A
#
# COMPACT_ATOMS: atom_id res chain seq x y z
N MET A 1 -5.19 -4.79 -17.61
CA MET A 1 -4.06 -5.30 -16.81
C MET A 1 -4.63 -6.26 -15.78
N LEU A 2 -3.95 -7.37 -15.52
CA LEU A 2 -4.34 -8.40 -14.56
C LEU A 2 -3.27 -8.45 -13.47
N ALA A 3 -3.69 -8.45 -12.20
CA ALA A 3 -2.82 -8.77 -11.07
C ALA A 3 -3.34 -10.05 -10.40
N LEU A 4 -2.44 -10.99 -10.16
CA LEU A 4 -2.73 -12.28 -9.55
C LEU A 4 -1.81 -12.47 -8.34
N PHE A 5 -2.37 -12.96 -7.25
CA PHE A 5 -1.61 -13.41 -6.10
C PHE A 5 -2.34 -14.58 -5.44
N ALA A 6 -1.79 -15.78 -5.55
CA ALA A 6 -2.47 -17.01 -5.16
C ALA A 6 -3.89 -17.09 -5.78
N ASP A 7 -4.94 -17.15 -4.95
CA ASP A 7 -6.34 -17.14 -5.36
C ASP A 7 -6.93 -15.74 -5.59
N ASP A 8 -6.28 -14.69 -5.06
CA ASP A 8 -6.71 -13.31 -5.23
C ASP A 8 -6.37 -12.81 -6.65
N SER A 9 -7.41 -12.47 -7.41
CA SER A 9 -7.29 -11.96 -8.78
C SER A 9 -7.92 -10.57 -8.90
N ALA A 10 -7.22 -9.62 -9.53
CA ALA A 10 -7.71 -8.27 -9.75
C ALA A 10 -7.54 -7.86 -11.22
N PHE A 11 -8.64 -7.40 -11.82
CA PHE A 11 -8.66 -6.88 -13.19
C PHE A 11 -8.77 -5.36 -13.17
N PHE A 12 -7.90 -4.71 -13.96
CA PHE A 12 -7.87 -3.26 -14.09
C PHE A 12 -8.06 -2.87 -15.55
N ALA A 13 -9.00 -1.95 -15.78
CA ALA A 13 -9.18 -1.27 -17.04
C ALA A 13 -9.21 0.25 -16.81
N THR A 14 -8.58 0.99 -17.71
CA THR A 14 -8.53 2.45 -17.68
C THR A 14 -8.91 3.00 -19.05
N SER A 15 -9.67 4.10 -19.05
CA SER A 15 -10.05 4.85 -20.25
C SER A 15 -10.49 6.27 -19.86
N ARG A 16 -10.50 7.19 -20.84
CA ARG A 16 -11.05 8.54 -20.67
C ARG A 16 -12.58 8.55 -20.60
N LYS A 17 -13.24 7.55 -21.20
CA LYS A 17 -14.70 7.37 -21.15
C LYS A 17 -15.06 6.12 -20.34
N LEU A 18 -16.07 6.25 -19.50
CA LEU A 18 -16.54 5.19 -18.60
C LEU A 18 -17.01 3.95 -19.37
N GLU A 19 -17.77 4.15 -20.45
CA GLU A 19 -18.30 3.07 -21.30
C GLU A 19 -17.20 2.14 -21.82
N PHE A 20 -16.09 2.69 -22.32
CA PHE A 20 -14.98 1.86 -22.81
C PHE A 20 -14.31 1.06 -21.69
N THR A 21 -14.21 1.61 -20.47
CA THR A 21 -13.68 0.88 -19.32
C THR A 21 -14.61 -0.28 -18.95
N LEU A 22 -15.91 -0.04 -18.91
CA LEU A 22 -16.92 -1.04 -18.56
C LEU A 22 -16.99 -2.13 -19.62
N ASN A 23 -17.00 -1.79 -20.91
CA ASN A 23 -17.00 -2.76 -22.00
C ASN A 23 -15.74 -3.64 -21.98
N ARG A 24 -14.58 -3.05 -21.66
CA ARG A 24 -13.34 -3.83 -21.49
C ARG A 24 -13.42 -4.77 -20.30
N LEU A 25 -13.97 -4.34 -19.17
CA LEU A 25 -14.14 -5.19 -17.99
C LEU A 25 -15.14 -6.30 -18.25
N GLN A 26 -16.31 -5.98 -18.82
CA GLN A 26 -17.36 -6.96 -19.12
C GLN A 26 -16.84 -8.01 -20.11
N ARG A 27 -16.14 -7.61 -21.18
CA ARG A 27 -15.53 -8.56 -22.12
C ARG A 27 -14.56 -9.54 -21.43
N VAL A 28 -13.81 -9.07 -20.44
CA VAL A 28 -12.93 -9.96 -19.65
C VAL A 28 -13.76 -10.89 -18.78
N LEU A 29 -14.81 -10.39 -18.13
CA LEU A 29 -15.75 -11.20 -17.33
C LEU A 29 -16.54 -12.21 -18.17
N ASP A 30 -16.78 -11.94 -19.45
CA ASP A 30 -17.48 -12.84 -20.37
C ASP A 30 -16.57 -13.99 -20.84
N LEU A 31 -15.27 -13.74 -20.99
CA LEU A 31 -14.27 -14.75 -21.37
C LEU A 31 -13.76 -15.57 -20.17
N LEU A 32 -13.89 -15.02 -18.95
CA LEU A 32 -13.39 -15.65 -17.73
C LEU A 32 -14.00 -17.04 -17.47
N PRO A 33 -15.32 -17.28 -17.63
CA PRO A 33 -15.94 -18.58 -17.35
C PRO A 33 -15.32 -19.72 -18.15
N GLU A 34 -15.10 -19.54 -19.46
CA GLU A 34 -14.51 -20.58 -20.32
C GLU A 34 -13.10 -20.97 -19.84
N TRP A 35 -12.29 -19.97 -19.45
CA TRP A 35 -10.96 -20.21 -18.91
C TRP A 35 -11.02 -20.91 -17.55
N LEU A 36 -11.91 -20.47 -16.66
CA LEU A 36 -12.10 -21.08 -15.34
C LEU A 36 -12.58 -22.54 -15.46
N ASP A 37 -13.51 -22.83 -16.36
CA ASP A 37 -14.03 -24.17 -16.57
C ASP A 37 -12.95 -25.10 -17.14
N LYS A 38 -12.13 -24.60 -18.09
CA LYS A 38 -10.97 -25.33 -18.62
C LYS A 38 -10.01 -25.75 -17.52
N TRP A 39 -9.77 -24.89 -16.54
CA TRP A 39 -8.88 -25.15 -15.41
C TRP A 39 -9.59 -25.70 -14.16
N ARG A 40 -10.89 -26.01 -14.26
CA ARG A 40 -11.75 -26.51 -13.16
C ARG A 40 -11.70 -25.63 -11.91
N MET A 41 -11.62 -24.31 -12.10
CA MET A 41 -11.60 -23.31 -11.03
C MET A 41 -13.00 -22.76 -10.78
N ALA A 42 -13.44 -22.76 -9.52
CA ALA A 42 -14.70 -22.13 -9.12
C ALA A 42 -14.46 -20.70 -8.64
N VAL A 43 -15.17 -19.72 -9.24
CA VAL A 43 -15.14 -18.34 -8.76
C VAL A 43 -16.29 -18.09 -7.79
N ASN A 44 -15.94 -17.50 -6.64
CA ASN A 44 -16.91 -17.01 -5.68
C ASN A 44 -17.37 -15.60 -6.09
N VAL A 45 -18.50 -15.52 -6.80
CA VAL A 45 -19.06 -14.24 -7.26
C VAL A 45 -19.41 -13.33 -6.08
N GLY A 46 -19.88 -13.88 -4.95
CA GLY A 46 -20.20 -13.10 -3.74
C GLY A 46 -18.99 -12.44 -3.07
N LYS A 47 -17.78 -12.96 -3.31
CA LYS A 47 -16.52 -12.31 -2.88
C LYS A 47 -15.97 -11.34 -3.93
N THR A 48 -16.48 -11.38 -5.15
CA THR A 48 -16.03 -10.53 -6.25
C THR A 48 -16.67 -9.15 -6.11
N VAL A 49 -15.85 -8.10 -6.16
CA VAL A 49 -16.29 -6.74 -5.94
C VAL A 49 -15.71 -5.83 -7.03
N ALA A 50 -16.53 -4.91 -7.53
CA ALA A 50 -16.08 -3.88 -8.46
C ALA A 50 -15.85 -2.54 -7.72
N LEU A 51 -14.77 -1.85 -8.07
CA LEU A 51 -14.44 -0.52 -7.54
C LEU A 51 -14.22 0.45 -8.71
N LEU A 52 -14.98 1.55 -8.73
CA LEU A 52 -14.74 2.66 -9.66
C LEU A 52 -13.88 3.73 -8.98
N ILE A 53 -12.75 4.06 -9.61
CA ILE A 53 -11.88 5.18 -9.22
C ILE A 53 -12.10 6.34 -10.19
N GLY A 54 -12.53 7.50 -9.69
CA GLY A 54 -12.78 8.70 -10.52
C GLY A 54 -14.10 9.42 -10.23
N ARG A 55 -14.79 9.86 -11.30
CA ARG A 55 -16.04 10.64 -11.21
C ARG A 55 -17.16 9.84 -10.53
N ARG A 56 -18.01 10.53 -9.76
CA ARG A 56 -19.26 9.99 -9.22
C ARG A 56 -20.27 9.93 -10.35
N VAL A 57 -20.45 8.75 -10.93
CA VAL A 57 -21.45 8.51 -11.96
C VAL A 57 -22.16 7.20 -11.60
N ALA A 58 -23.44 7.11 -11.92
CA ALA A 58 -24.15 5.83 -11.90
C ALA A 58 -23.44 4.88 -12.88
N VAL A 59 -23.07 3.70 -12.38
CA VAL A 59 -22.41 2.66 -13.17
C VAL A 59 -23.42 1.53 -13.42
N PRO A 60 -23.50 1.01 -14.65
CA PRO A 60 -24.29 -0.19 -14.91
C PRO A 60 -23.72 -1.39 -14.15
N PRO A 61 -24.56 -2.40 -13.85
CA PRO A 61 -24.10 -3.61 -13.18
C PRO A 61 -23.14 -4.39 -14.10
N LEU A 62 -22.04 -4.87 -13.53
CA LEU A 62 -21.18 -5.85 -14.19
C LEU A 62 -21.71 -7.25 -13.86
N ARG A 63 -21.68 -8.16 -14.83
CA ARG A 63 -22.18 -9.52 -14.65
C ARG A 63 -21.09 -10.55 -14.84
N LEU A 64 -21.05 -11.55 -13.98
CA LEU A 64 -20.20 -12.73 -14.13
C LEU A 64 -21.08 -13.97 -13.97
N ARG A 65 -21.11 -14.84 -15.00
CA ARG A 65 -22.01 -16.00 -15.06
C ARG A 65 -23.49 -15.64 -14.79
N GLY A 66 -23.94 -14.50 -15.30
CA GLY A 66 -25.31 -13.99 -15.12
C GLY A 66 -25.60 -13.38 -13.74
N GLN A 67 -24.69 -13.44 -12.78
CA GLN A 67 -24.83 -12.82 -11.45
C GLN A 67 -24.22 -11.41 -11.44
N GLU A 68 -24.88 -10.48 -10.77
CA GLU A 68 -24.41 -9.09 -10.66
C GLU A 68 -23.30 -8.93 -9.62
N ILE A 69 -22.24 -8.22 -10.00
CA ILE A 69 -21.11 -7.91 -9.12
C ILE A 69 -21.43 -6.64 -8.33
N GLU A 70 -21.23 -6.70 -7.01
CA GLU A 70 -21.44 -5.56 -6.12
C GLU A 70 -20.41 -4.45 -6.36
N TRP A 71 -20.88 -3.22 -6.54
CA TRP A 71 -20.04 -2.03 -6.58
C TRP A 71 -19.78 -1.50 -5.17
N LYS A 72 -18.52 -1.50 -4.73
CA LYS A 72 -18.12 -0.90 -3.43
C LYS A 72 -17.35 0.39 -3.63
N THR A 73 -17.36 1.21 -2.59
CA THR A 73 -16.57 2.46 -2.52
C THR A 73 -15.14 2.24 -2.04
N HIS A 74 -14.88 1.08 -1.44
CA HIS A 74 -13.58 0.64 -0.96
C HIS A 74 -13.47 -0.88 -1.09
N VAL A 75 -12.26 -1.36 -1.33
CA VAL A 75 -11.94 -2.80 -1.38
C VAL A 75 -10.63 -3.04 -0.63
N THR A 76 -10.50 -4.21 0.00
CA THR A 76 -9.23 -4.65 0.58
C THR A 76 -8.62 -5.66 -0.38
N TYR A 77 -7.42 -5.36 -0.88
CA TYR A 77 -6.66 -6.25 -1.75
C TYR A 77 -5.27 -6.46 -1.14
N LEU A 78 -4.90 -7.71 -0.85
CA LEU A 78 -3.61 -8.07 -0.21
C LEU A 78 -3.31 -7.27 1.08
N GLY A 79 -4.33 -7.02 1.90
CA GLY A 79 -4.22 -6.22 3.13
C GLY A 79 -4.11 -4.71 2.93
N CYS A 80 -4.20 -4.22 1.68
CA CYS A 80 -4.25 -2.79 1.35
C CYS A 80 -5.69 -2.35 1.06
N ARG A 81 -6.16 -1.34 1.80
CA ARG A 81 -7.45 -0.69 1.57
C ARG A 81 -7.34 0.34 0.46
N ILE A 82 -7.98 0.05 -0.66
CA ILE A 82 -8.04 0.93 -1.82
C ILE A 82 -9.42 1.59 -1.81
N ASP A 83 -9.41 2.93 -1.77
CA ASP A 83 -10.63 3.73 -1.79
C ASP A 83 -10.82 4.40 -3.15
N ARG A 84 -12.08 4.66 -3.52
CA ARG A 84 -12.47 5.36 -4.76
C ARG A 84 -11.74 6.68 -5.02
N SER A 85 -11.24 7.35 -3.98
CA SER A 85 -10.58 8.66 -4.09
C SER A 85 -9.06 8.58 -4.15
N LEU A 86 -8.49 7.36 -4.00
CA LEU A 86 -7.05 7.10 -3.89
C LEU A 86 -6.34 8.08 -2.95
N ARG A 87 -7.03 8.53 -1.90
CA ARG A 87 -6.46 9.44 -0.91
C ARG A 87 -5.58 8.68 0.08
N ILE A 88 -5.67 7.34 0.12
CA ILE A 88 -4.84 6.44 0.96
C ILE A 88 -4.98 6.70 2.47
N VAL A 89 -5.66 7.76 2.90
CA VAL A 89 -5.94 8.09 4.30
C VAL A 89 -6.55 6.91 5.08
N PRO A 90 -7.55 6.17 4.54
CA PRO A 90 -8.07 5.00 5.23
C PRO A 90 -7.01 3.91 5.47
N GLN A 91 -6.13 3.68 4.49
CA GLN A 91 -5.03 2.73 4.61
C GLN A 91 -3.97 3.20 5.62
N ALA A 92 -3.58 4.46 5.57
CA ALA A 92 -2.64 5.03 6.53
C ALA A 92 -3.19 4.98 7.96
N ASN A 93 -4.47 5.29 8.16
CA ASN A 93 -5.14 5.16 9.45
C ASN A 93 -5.16 3.70 9.92
N HIS A 94 -5.43 2.75 9.03
CA HIS A 94 -5.38 1.32 9.35
C HIS A 94 -3.98 0.89 9.80
N ALA A 95 -2.93 1.23 9.06
CA ALA A 95 -1.54 0.93 9.42
C ALA A 95 -1.13 1.56 10.77
N ILE A 96 -1.51 2.83 10.99
CA ILE A 96 -1.30 3.52 12.28
C ILE A 96 -2.00 2.77 13.42
N ASN A 97 -3.26 2.35 13.24
CA ASN A 97 -4.03 1.66 14.26
C ASN A 97 -3.44 0.27 14.57
N MET A 98 -3.00 -0.47 13.56
CA MET A 98 -2.31 -1.75 13.73
C MET A 98 -1.00 -1.59 14.52
N ALA A 99 -0.22 -0.55 14.22
CA ALA A 99 1.00 -0.22 14.96
C ALA A 99 0.72 0.20 16.41
N LYS A 100 -0.33 1.00 16.64
CA LYS A 100 -0.78 1.40 17.98
C LYS A 100 -1.18 0.19 18.82
N ALA A 101 -2.00 -0.71 18.26
CA ALA A 101 -2.43 -1.93 18.94
C ALA A 101 -1.23 -2.83 19.27
N ALA A 102 -0.32 -3.04 18.30
CA ALA A 102 0.90 -3.81 18.52
C ALA A 102 1.78 -3.21 19.63
N ARG A 103 1.96 -1.89 19.65
CA ARG A 103 2.71 -1.19 20.70
C ARG A 103 2.03 -1.30 22.07
N ALA A 104 0.70 -1.24 22.13
CA ALA A 104 -0.04 -1.37 23.38
C ALA A 104 0.17 -2.77 24.00
N VAL A 105 0.04 -3.82 23.20
CA VAL A 105 0.28 -5.21 23.63
C VAL A 105 1.73 -5.41 24.07
N LEU A 106 2.70 -4.87 23.32
CA LEU A 106 4.12 -5.02 23.63
C LEU A 106 4.64 -4.05 24.67
N ARG A 107 3.81 -3.15 25.20
CA ARG A 107 4.25 -2.12 26.15
C ARG A 107 5.05 -2.70 27.33
N PRO A 108 4.63 -3.80 28.00
CA PRO A 108 5.39 -4.37 29.10
C PRO A 108 6.82 -4.77 28.71
N VAL A 109 6.99 -5.33 27.51
CA VAL A 109 8.30 -5.72 26.97
C VAL A 109 9.15 -4.48 26.66
N LEU A 110 8.55 -3.45 26.08
CA LEU A 110 9.25 -2.21 25.71
C LEU A 110 9.70 -1.41 26.94
N THR A 111 8.94 -1.43 28.03
CA THR A 111 9.26 -0.72 29.28
C THR A 111 10.03 -1.56 30.29
N SER A 112 10.31 -2.83 29.99
CA SER A 112 11.07 -3.74 30.85
C SER A 112 12.53 -3.31 31.04
N ARG A 113 13.29 -4.04 31.88
CA ARG A 113 14.74 -3.87 32.03
C ARG A 113 15.59 -4.53 30.92
N LEU A 114 14.95 -5.01 29.84
CA LEU A 114 15.66 -5.64 28.73
C LEU A 114 16.67 -4.68 28.08
N PRO A 115 17.78 -5.19 27.53
CA PRO A 115 18.72 -4.38 26.77
C PRO A 115 18.04 -3.64 25.62
N LEU A 116 18.44 -2.39 25.38
CA LEU A 116 17.86 -1.54 24.34
C LEU A 116 17.88 -2.22 22.96
N ARG A 117 18.97 -2.95 22.65
CA ARG A 117 19.12 -3.71 21.40
C ARG A 117 18.00 -4.73 21.19
N THR A 118 17.64 -5.47 22.24
CA THR A 118 16.56 -6.48 22.19
C THR A 118 15.21 -5.81 21.99
N LYS A 119 14.94 -4.73 22.72
CA LYS A 119 13.68 -3.99 22.55
C LYS A 119 13.56 -3.38 21.16
N LEU A 120 14.66 -2.87 20.61
CA LEU A 120 14.70 -2.38 19.22
C LEU A 120 14.46 -3.47 18.20
N ALA A 121 14.98 -4.69 18.42
CA ALA A 121 14.69 -5.83 17.57
C ALA A 121 13.19 -6.15 17.57
N VAL A 122 12.54 -6.18 18.74
CA VAL A 122 11.09 -6.38 18.87
C VAL A 122 10.30 -5.28 18.14
N TYR A 123 10.71 -4.02 18.30
CA TYR A 123 10.08 -2.91 17.57
C TYR A 123 10.22 -3.06 16.05
N LYS A 124 11.43 -3.35 15.54
CA LYS A 124 11.69 -3.48 14.10
C LYS A 124 10.92 -4.66 13.49
N THR A 125 10.83 -5.77 14.20
CA THR A 125 10.23 -7.03 13.72
C THR A 125 8.71 -7.02 13.74
N TYR A 126 8.08 -6.35 14.71
CA TYR A 126 6.62 -6.44 14.89
C TYR A 126 5.89 -5.11 14.72
N ILE A 127 6.35 -4.04 15.37
CA ILE A 127 5.64 -2.75 15.34
C ILE A 127 5.91 -2.03 14.02
N ARG A 128 7.19 -1.91 13.65
CA ARG A 128 7.59 -1.24 12.41
C ARG A 128 7.09 -2.01 11.19
N SER A 129 7.24 -3.34 11.17
CA SER A 129 6.78 -4.18 10.06
C SER A 129 5.28 -4.00 9.76
N ARG A 130 4.43 -3.93 10.79
CA ARG A 130 3.00 -3.64 10.64
C ARG A 130 2.72 -2.22 10.18
N LEU A 131 3.46 -1.25 10.72
CA LEU A 131 3.33 0.14 10.29
C LEU A 131 3.70 0.29 8.82
N THR A 132 4.80 -0.35 8.39
CA THR A 132 5.40 -0.17 7.07
C THR A 132 4.91 -1.17 6.03
N TYR A 133 3.88 -1.95 6.35
CA TYR A 133 3.32 -2.94 5.45
C TYR A 133 2.83 -2.29 4.14
N ALA A 134 3.32 -2.81 3.02
CA ALA A 134 3.04 -2.34 1.66
C ALA A 134 3.27 -0.84 1.42
N MET A 135 3.98 -0.12 2.30
CA MET A 135 4.24 1.31 2.15
C MET A 135 4.91 1.70 0.82
N PRO A 136 5.83 0.92 0.23
CA PRO A 136 6.36 1.21 -1.10
C PRO A 136 5.25 1.46 -2.14
N ALA A 137 4.10 0.80 -2.03
CA ALA A 137 3.00 0.93 -2.99
C ALA A 137 2.11 2.17 -2.76
N TRP A 138 2.05 2.73 -1.54
CA TRP A 138 1.04 3.75 -1.21
C TRP A 138 1.58 5.01 -0.50
N TYR A 139 2.80 4.98 0.04
CA TYR A 139 3.39 6.10 0.78
C TYR A 139 3.57 7.35 -0.10
N GLY A 140 3.81 7.19 -1.40
CA GLY A 140 3.96 8.30 -2.35
C GLY A 140 2.71 9.16 -2.45
N LEU A 141 1.55 8.51 -2.39
CA LEU A 141 0.23 9.12 -2.51
C LEU A 141 -0.21 9.87 -1.24
N CYS A 142 0.52 9.73 -0.15
CA CYS A 142 0.19 10.36 1.13
C CYS A 142 0.53 11.85 1.12
N SER A 143 -0.38 12.66 1.68
CA SER A 143 -0.10 14.07 1.99
C SER A 143 0.98 14.20 3.06
N GLN A 144 1.65 15.35 3.10
CA GLN A 144 2.68 15.66 4.11
C GLN A 144 2.14 15.47 5.54
N HIS A 145 0.92 15.93 5.81
CA HIS A 145 0.25 15.72 7.10
C HIS A 145 0.11 14.23 7.46
N THR A 146 -0.24 13.38 6.49
CA THR A 146 -0.35 11.92 6.73
C THR A 146 1.01 11.29 6.99
N ARG A 147 2.05 11.69 6.25
CA ARG A 147 3.44 11.24 6.47
C ARG A 147 3.94 11.63 7.87
N GLN A 148 3.65 12.85 8.31
CA GLN A 148 3.97 13.31 9.67
C GLN A 148 3.27 12.45 10.74
N ARG A 149 1.98 12.14 10.58
CA ARG A 149 1.25 11.26 11.51
C ARG A 149 1.85 9.86 11.61
N ILE A 150 2.37 9.32 10.51
CA ILE A 150 3.09 8.05 10.45
C ILE A 150 4.43 8.16 11.20
N GLN A 151 5.24 9.19 10.91
CA GLN A 151 6.53 9.41 11.59
C GLN A 151 6.36 9.61 13.10
N VAL A 152 5.28 10.28 13.53
CA VAL A 152 4.93 10.42 14.95
C VAL A 152 4.76 9.05 15.64
N GLN A 153 4.24 8.02 14.94
CA GLN A 153 4.15 6.69 15.55
C GLN A 153 5.51 6.04 15.80
N GLN A 154 6.50 6.26 14.93
CA GLN A 154 7.89 5.85 15.18
C GLN A 154 8.44 6.60 16.40
N ASN A 155 8.28 7.92 16.44
CA ASN A 155 8.81 8.76 17.53
C ASN A 155 8.22 8.38 18.90
N ILE A 156 6.92 8.11 18.97
CA ILE A 156 6.26 7.62 20.20
C ILE A 156 6.87 6.29 20.63
N SER A 157 7.05 5.36 19.68
CA SER A 157 7.58 4.03 19.98
C SER A 157 9.03 4.10 20.48
N LEU A 158 9.87 4.90 19.82
CA LEU A 158 11.26 5.15 20.22
C LEU A 158 11.36 5.76 21.61
N ARG A 159 10.49 6.72 21.94
CA ARG A 159 10.46 7.33 23.27
C ARG A 159 10.10 6.33 24.38
N VAL A 160 9.14 5.45 24.12
CA VAL A 160 8.77 4.37 25.05
C VAL A 160 9.93 3.39 25.23
N LEU A 161 10.64 3.06 24.14
CA LEU A 161 11.80 2.16 24.14
C LEU A 161 12.97 2.68 24.97
N THR A 162 13.30 3.96 24.80
CA THR A 162 14.45 4.59 25.47
C THR A 162 14.12 5.11 26.86
N GLY A 163 12.84 5.25 27.22
CA GLY A 163 12.42 5.89 28.46
C GLY A 163 12.71 7.40 28.48
N ALA A 164 12.93 8.03 27.32
CA ALA A 164 13.37 9.42 27.25
C ALA A 164 12.26 10.41 27.68
N GLY A 165 12.62 11.32 28.61
CA GLY A 165 11.75 12.40 29.10
C GLY A 165 11.32 13.37 28.00
N ARG A 166 10.21 14.08 28.22
CA ARG A 166 9.55 14.95 27.21
C ARG A 166 10.47 16.03 26.61
N TYR A 167 11.44 16.50 27.38
CA TYR A 167 12.41 17.54 26.99
C TYR A 167 13.46 17.05 25.98
N VAL A 168 13.68 15.74 25.86
CA VAL A 168 14.61 15.19 24.86
C VAL A 168 13.98 15.27 23.49
N ARG A 169 14.64 15.94 22.55
CA ARG A 169 14.16 16.09 21.17
C ARG A 169 14.15 14.74 20.44
N ASN A 170 13.18 14.55 19.54
CA ASN A 170 13.00 13.27 18.81
C ASN A 170 14.16 12.94 17.86
N ASP A 171 14.82 13.96 17.31
CA ASP A 171 16.00 13.83 16.44
C ASP A 171 17.21 13.25 17.18
N VAL A 172 17.43 13.68 18.43
CA VAL A 172 18.47 13.13 19.32
C VAL A 172 18.21 11.65 19.58
N ILE A 173 17.00 11.29 20.00
CA ILE A 173 16.63 9.88 20.27
C ILE A 173 16.86 9.00 19.03
N THR A 174 16.46 9.50 17.86
CA THR A 174 16.58 8.76 16.59
C THR A 174 18.04 8.55 16.20
N ARG A 175 18.89 9.58 16.41
CA ARG A 175 20.33 9.54 16.16
C ARG A 175 21.04 8.53 17.08
N ASP A 176 20.76 8.58 18.38
CA ASP A 176 21.40 7.71 19.38
C ASP A 176 21.06 6.23 19.15
N VAL A 177 19.80 5.97 18.77
CA VAL A 177 19.30 4.64 18.45
C VAL A 177 19.78 4.15 17.06
N LYS A 178 20.36 5.05 16.24
CA LYS A 178 20.76 4.79 14.84
C LYS A 178 19.63 4.18 14.01
N LEU A 179 18.42 4.74 14.15
CA LEU A 179 17.27 4.32 13.35
C LEU A 179 17.00 5.35 12.25
N GLN A 180 16.86 4.90 11.02
CA GLN A 180 16.42 5.75 9.92
C GLN A 180 14.96 6.22 10.09
N SER A 181 14.59 7.31 9.43
CA SER A 181 13.20 7.77 9.40
C SER A 181 12.30 6.77 8.66
N ILE A 182 10.98 6.88 8.82
CA ILE A 182 10.05 6.05 8.04
C ILE A 182 10.19 6.36 6.56
N GLU A 183 10.38 7.63 6.20
CA GLU A 183 10.56 8.04 4.81
C GLU A 183 11.79 7.38 4.18
N ASP A 184 12.95 7.47 4.84
CA ASP A 184 14.19 6.84 4.34
C ASP A 184 14.04 5.33 4.21
N PHE A 185 13.40 4.69 5.19
CA PHE A 185 13.15 3.25 5.15
C PHE A 185 12.26 2.86 3.95
N VAL A 186 11.19 3.62 3.72
CA VAL A 186 10.26 3.34 2.62
C VAL A 186 10.94 3.59 1.28
N VAL A 187 11.69 4.69 1.13
CA VAL A 187 12.45 4.99 -0.10
C VAL A 187 13.46 3.87 -0.37
N HIS A 188 14.23 3.45 0.62
CA HIS A 188 15.20 2.37 0.47
C HIS A 188 14.52 1.05 0.08
N THR A 189 13.39 0.71 0.73
CA THR A 189 12.63 -0.51 0.43
C THR A 189 12.00 -0.45 -0.96
N ALA A 190 11.48 0.70 -1.36
CA ALA A 190 10.90 0.91 -2.68
C ALA A 190 11.97 0.78 -3.77
N ARG A 191 13.15 1.39 -3.60
CA ARG A 191 14.27 1.26 -4.56
C ARG A 191 14.60 -0.20 -4.79
N ARG A 192 14.89 -0.92 -3.71
CA ARG A 192 15.20 -2.35 -3.78
C ARG A 192 14.09 -3.17 -4.46
N MET A 193 12.83 -2.85 -4.18
CA MET A 193 11.69 -3.54 -4.80
C MET A 193 11.65 -3.31 -6.31
N TYR A 194 11.79 -2.07 -6.77
CA TYR A 194 11.77 -1.73 -8.19
C TYR A 194 13.01 -2.23 -8.92
N ASP A 195 14.19 -2.10 -8.32
CA ASP A 195 15.44 -2.61 -8.89
C ASP A 195 15.38 -4.14 -9.07
N ASN A 196 14.88 -4.87 -8.06
CA ASN A 196 14.69 -6.31 -8.17
C ASN A 196 13.67 -6.70 -9.23
N ALA A 197 12.62 -5.89 -9.42
CA ALA A 197 11.62 -6.13 -10.45
C ALA A 197 12.22 -5.92 -11.85
N ASP A 198 12.94 -4.81 -12.06
CA ASP A 198 13.52 -4.43 -13.36
C ASP A 198 14.70 -5.31 -13.78
N HIS A 199 15.50 -5.81 -12.83
CA HIS A 199 16.63 -6.72 -13.11
C HIS A 199 16.29 -8.20 -12.90
N GLY A 200 15.03 -8.50 -12.58
CA GLY A 200 14.57 -9.86 -12.31
C GLY A 200 14.48 -10.71 -13.60
N PRO A 201 14.41 -12.04 -13.48
CA PRO A 201 14.27 -12.94 -14.63
C PRO A 201 12.90 -12.82 -15.33
N GLN A 202 11.92 -12.18 -14.68
CA GLN A 202 10.54 -12.07 -15.16
C GLN A 202 10.33 -10.77 -15.91
N SER A 203 10.42 -10.82 -17.24
CA SER A 203 10.28 -9.65 -18.12
C SER A 203 8.96 -8.89 -17.98
N HIS A 204 7.88 -9.57 -17.60
CA HIS A 204 6.57 -8.96 -17.37
C HIS A 204 6.50 -8.10 -16.09
N LEU A 205 7.50 -8.21 -15.20
CA LEU A 205 7.64 -7.36 -14.02
C LEU A 205 8.56 -6.15 -14.26
N TRP A 206 9.21 -6.09 -15.42
CA TRP A 206 10.07 -4.96 -15.76
C TRP A 206 9.21 -3.71 -15.96
N ASN A 207 9.72 -2.56 -15.50
CA ASN A 207 9.08 -1.25 -15.65
C ASN A 207 7.67 -1.18 -15.04
N ILE A 208 7.37 -1.91 -13.97
CA ILE A 208 6.11 -1.75 -13.23
C ILE A 208 5.96 -0.30 -12.76
N ALA A 209 4.76 0.25 -12.94
CA ALA A 209 4.40 1.63 -12.64
C ALA A 209 5.31 2.67 -13.35
N PRO A 210 5.35 2.70 -14.70
CA PRO A 210 6.26 3.54 -15.44
C PRO A 210 5.95 5.03 -15.23
N LEU A 211 7.02 5.83 -15.11
CA LEU A 211 6.99 7.26 -14.77
C LEU A 211 6.12 8.12 -15.72
N HIS A 212 5.93 7.68 -16.97
CA HIS A 212 5.23 8.45 -18.01
C HIS A 212 3.76 8.09 -18.20
N ALA A 213 3.18 7.19 -17.39
CA ALA A 213 1.79 6.74 -17.54
C ALA A 213 0.76 7.75 -17.00
N ARG A 214 1.03 9.06 -17.08
CA ARG A 214 0.24 10.09 -16.42
C ARG A 214 -0.16 11.26 -17.32
N PRO A 215 -1.46 11.62 -17.41
CA PRO A 215 -1.89 12.98 -17.68
C PRO A 215 -1.57 13.87 -16.45
N PRO A 216 -1.22 15.16 -16.62
CA PRO A 216 -0.75 16.03 -15.55
C PRO A 216 -1.66 16.01 -14.32
N ASP A 217 -1.08 15.77 -13.13
CA ASP A 217 -1.82 15.93 -11.88
C ASP A 217 -2.22 17.36 -11.71
N ARG A 218 -3.46 17.61 -11.28
CA ARG A 218 -3.79 18.89 -10.63
C ARG A 218 -3.46 18.87 -9.13
N SER A 219 -3.22 17.70 -8.54
CA SER A 219 -3.00 17.51 -7.09
C SER A 219 -1.55 17.38 -6.63
N GLY A 220 -0.58 17.36 -7.56
CA GLY A 220 0.86 17.35 -7.26
C GLY A 220 1.37 16.14 -6.46
N ARG A 221 0.67 15.00 -6.44
CA ARG A 221 1.07 13.83 -5.64
C ARG A 221 2.02 12.94 -6.41
N ALA A 222 3.13 12.60 -5.76
CA ALA A 222 4.15 11.73 -6.31
C ALA A 222 3.63 10.27 -6.43
N LEU A 223 3.88 9.63 -7.56
CA LEU A 223 3.70 8.19 -7.70
C LEU A 223 4.68 7.43 -6.79
N PRO A 224 4.35 6.18 -6.42
CA PRO A 224 5.27 5.28 -5.71
C PRO A 224 6.70 5.23 -6.27
N ARG A 225 6.85 5.25 -7.61
CA ARG A 225 8.16 5.24 -8.30
C ARG A 225 8.82 6.62 -8.35
N GLU A 226 8.06 7.71 -8.20
CA GLU A 226 8.58 9.09 -8.12
C GLU A 226 9.12 9.42 -6.73
N LEU A 227 8.85 8.58 -5.72
CA LEU A 227 9.51 8.68 -4.40
C LEU A 227 10.99 8.31 -4.44
N LEU A 228 11.45 7.65 -5.50
CA LEU A 228 12.87 7.41 -5.69
C LEU A 228 13.47 8.73 -6.17
N PRO A 229 14.42 9.34 -5.45
CA PRO A 229 15.22 10.40 -6.04
C PRO A 229 15.74 9.88 -7.38
N THR A 230 15.35 10.52 -8.48
CA THR A 230 16.09 10.41 -9.72
C THR A 230 17.52 10.73 -9.34
N ALA A 231 18.47 9.87 -9.74
CA ALA A 231 19.86 10.26 -9.71
C ALA A 231 19.91 11.65 -10.34
N ARG A 232 20.31 12.67 -9.57
CA ARG A 232 20.63 13.97 -10.15
C ARG A 232 21.72 13.66 -11.17
N GLY A 233 21.37 13.74 -12.46
CA GLY A 233 22.35 13.68 -13.52
C GLY A 233 23.16 14.98 -13.51
N GLY A 234 24.47 14.85 -13.74
CA GLY A 234 25.40 15.96 -13.93
C GLY A 234 26.04 16.45 -12.65
#